data_AF-A0A851YTC0-F1
#
_entry.id   AF-A0A851YTC0-F1
#
_cell.length_a   1.000
_cell.length_b   1.000
_cell.length_c   1.000
_cell.angle_alpha   90.00
_cell.angle_beta   90.00
_cell.angle_gamma   90.00
#
_symmetry.space_group_name_H-M   'P 1'
#
loop_
_entity.id
_entity.type
_entity.pdbx_description
1 polymer ?
#
loop_
_entity_poly.entity_id
_entity_poly.type
_entity_poly.pdbx_seq_one_letter_code
_entity_poly.pdbx_strand_id
1 'polypeptide(L)'
;MSGFDDPGIYYSDSFGGDASVDEGQVRKSQLQKRFKEFLRQYRVGTDRTGFTFKYRDELKRHYNLSQYWVEVEMEDLASFDEDLADYLYKQPAEHLRLLEEAAKEVADEVTRPRPSGEETLQDIQVMLRSDANAANIRSLKSDQMSHLVKIPGIVIAATPVRAKATRIAIQCRSCRNTISNIAVRPGLEGYALPRKCNT
;
A
#
# COMPACT_ATOMS: atom_id res chain seq x y z
N MET A 1 40.90 -8.09 11.95
CA MET A 1 40.12 -9.26 12.35
C MET A 1 38.78 -9.18 11.64
N SER A 2 38.62 -9.99 10.61
CA SER A 2 37.48 -10.04 9.69
C SER A 2 36.25 -10.59 10.42
N GLY A 3 35.20 -9.77 10.49
CA GLY A 3 33.92 -10.08 11.12
C GLY A 3 33.25 -11.29 10.49
N PHE A 4 32.91 -12.24 11.33
CA PHE A 4 32.20 -13.48 11.05
C PHE A 4 30.67 -13.31 11.23
N ASP A 5 30.17 -12.08 11.27
CA ASP A 5 28.84 -11.76 11.81
C ASP A 5 27.95 -11.11 10.76
N ASP A 6 27.33 -11.94 9.92
CA ASP A 6 25.88 -11.87 9.68
C ASP A 6 25.43 -13.18 9.02
N PRO A 7 25.16 -14.25 9.79
CA PRO A 7 24.52 -15.41 9.22
C PRO A 7 23.13 -14.96 8.75
N GLY A 8 22.96 -14.77 7.44
CA GLY A 8 21.67 -14.46 6.85
C GLY A 8 20.64 -15.44 7.40
N ILE A 9 19.62 -14.91 8.07
CA ILE A 9 18.52 -15.73 8.58
C ILE A 9 17.64 -16.04 7.39
N TYR A 10 17.85 -17.22 6.80
CA TYR A 10 17.02 -17.74 5.73
C TYR A 10 15.89 -18.55 6.33
N TYR A 11 14.66 -18.12 6.11
CA TYR A 11 13.48 -18.88 6.49
C TYR A 11 13.07 -19.75 5.30
N SER A 12 13.24 -21.06 5.42
CA SER A 12 12.57 -22.03 4.54
C SER A 12 11.27 -22.43 5.21
N ASP A 13 10.14 -22.11 4.58
CA ASP A 13 8.81 -22.37 5.10
C ASP A 13 8.60 -23.89 5.25
N SER A 14 8.98 -24.41 6.42
CA SER A 14 8.89 -25.81 6.79
C SER A 14 7.69 -25.88 7.70
N PHE A 15 6.57 -26.39 7.17
CA PHE A 15 5.29 -26.54 7.85
C PHE A 15 5.43 -26.79 9.37
N GLY A 16 5.11 -25.78 10.17
CA GLY A 16 4.86 -25.89 11.61
C GLY A 16 5.85 -25.16 12.52
N GLY A 17 5.52 -23.93 12.94
CA GLY A 17 6.17 -23.24 14.07
C GLY A 17 5.42 -21.98 14.53
N ASP A 18 4.90 -22.01 15.77
CA ASP A 18 4.24 -20.94 16.56
C ASP A 18 3.10 -20.11 15.92
N ALA A 19 1.87 -20.60 16.11
CA ALA A 19 0.63 -20.08 15.53
C ALA A 19 0.23 -18.63 15.91
N SER A 20 0.76 -18.03 16.98
CA SER A 20 0.21 -16.75 17.49
C SER A 20 0.75 -15.48 16.78
N VAL A 21 2.02 -15.48 16.35
CA VAL A 21 2.62 -14.38 15.56
C VAL A 21 2.43 -14.63 14.06
N ASP A 22 2.37 -15.91 13.68
CA ASP A 22 2.21 -16.37 12.31
C ASP A 22 0.79 -16.08 11.76
N GLU A 23 -0.26 -16.23 12.56
CA GLU A 23 -1.64 -15.98 12.10
C GLU A 23 -1.86 -14.57 11.54
N GLY A 24 -1.25 -13.53 12.13
CA GLY A 24 -1.40 -12.15 11.67
C GLY A 24 -0.74 -11.90 10.31
N GLN A 25 0.45 -12.47 10.09
CA GLN A 25 1.15 -12.37 8.81
C GLN A 25 0.52 -13.25 7.73
N VAL A 26 0.06 -14.45 8.11
CA VAL A 26 -0.70 -15.34 7.23
C VAL A 26 -2.00 -14.66 6.76
N ARG A 27 -2.74 -14.01 7.65
CA ARG A 27 -3.95 -13.24 7.26
C ARG A 27 -3.63 -12.08 6.32
N LYS A 28 -2.56 -11.32 6.59
CA LYS A 28 -2.13 -10.21 5.73
C LYS A 28 -1.73 -10.68 4.33
N SER A 29 -0.96 -11.76 4.24
CA SER A 29 -0.56 -12.32 2.94
C SER A 29 -1.75 -12.89 2.16
N GLN A 30 -2.74 -13.49 2.84
CA GLN A 30 -3.99 -13.93 2.20
C GLN A 30 -4.81 -12.74 1.68
N LEU A 31 -4.96 -11.67 2.47
CA LEU A 31 -5.63 -10.44 2.06
C LEU A 31 -4.93 -9.79 0.86
N GLN A 32 -3.60 -9.70 0.88
CA GLN A 32 -2.79 -9.18 -0.21
C GLN A 32 -2.99 -10.00 -1.50
N LYS A 33 -3.06 -11.33 -1.40
CA LYS A 33 -3.38 -12.20 -2.54
C LYS A 33 -4.77 -11.92 -3.11
N ARG A 34 -5.78 -11.72 -2.27
CA ARG A 34 -7.14 -11.36 -2.75
C ARG A 34 -7.15 -9.99 -3.44
N PHE A 35 -6.46 -8.98 -2.90
CA PHE A 35 -6.30 -7.68 -3.56
C PHE A 35 -5.57 -7.79 -4.90
N LYS A 36 -4.54 -8.64 -4.98
CA LYS A 36 -3.83 -8.93 -6.22
C LYS A 36 -4.75 -9.59 -7.26
N GLU A 37 -5.56 -10.55 -6.84
CA GLU A 37 -6.55 -11.20 -7.70
C GLU A 37 -7.60 -10.20 -8.20
N PHE A 38 -8.08 -9.31 -7.36
CA PHE A 38 -8.98 -8.22 -7.76
C PHE A 38 -8.38 -7.38 -8.90
N LEU A 39 -7.18 -6.82 -8.70
CA LEU A 39 -6.52 -5.98 -9.71
C LEU A 39 -6.23 -6.73 -11.03
N ARG A 40 -6.05 -8.06 -10.95
CA ARG A 40 -5.75 -8.91 -12.10
C ARG A 40 -6.99 -9.39 -12.86
N GLN A 41 -8.05 -9.76 -12.14
CA GLN A 41 -9.22 -10.46 -12.69
C GLN A 41 -10.41 -9.54 -12.96
N TYR A 42 -10.44 -8.35 -12.34
CA TYR A 42 -11.56 -7.43 -12.51
C TYR A 42 -11.71 -7.03 -13.99
N ARG A 43 -12.89 -7.30 -14.53
CA ARG A 43 -13.23 -7.09 -15.93
C ARG A 43 -14.51 -6.31 -16.03
N VAL A 44 -14.53 -5.35 -16.93
CA VAL A 44 -15.70 -4.55 -17.27
C VAL A 44 -16.07 -4.82 -18.72
N GLY A 45 -17.36 -4.91 -19.00
CA GLY A 45 -17.89 -5.18 -20.34
C GLY A 45 -18.85 -6.35 -20.36
N THR A 46 -19.69 -6.39 -21.41
CA THR A 46 -20.61 -7.50 -21.65
C THR A 46 -20.06 -8.41 -22.73
N ASP A 47 -20.52 -9.67 -22.77
CA ASP A 47 -20.11 -10.67 -23.76
C ASP A 47 -20.25 -10.20 -25.22
N ARG A 48 -21.08 -9.17 -25.46
CA ARG A 48 -21.32 -8.59 -26.80
C ARG A 48 -20.30 -7.52 -27.20
N THR A 49 -19.68 -6.84 -26.25
CA THR A 49 -18.79 -5.68 -26.49
C THR A 49 -17.31 -6.00 -26.27
N GLY A 50 -17.00 -7.22 -25.82
CA GLY A 50 -15.67 -7.63 -25.38
C GLY A 50 -15.43 -7.31 -23.90
N PHE A 51 -14.50 -8.07 -23.31
CA PHE A 51 -14.06 -7.87 -21.93
C PHE A 51 -12.81 -6.98 -21.91
N THR A 52 -12.80 -5.98 -21.05
CA THR A 52 -11.64 -5.10 -20.83
C THR A 52 -11.19 -5.20 -19.37
N PHE A 53 -9.88 -5.35 -19.15
CA PHE A 53 -9.29 -5.41 -17.83
C PHE A 53 -8.96 -3.98 -17.36
N LYS A 54 -9.94 -3.30 -16.75
CA LYS A 54 -9.87 -1.88 -16.34
C LYS A 54 -8.54 -1.54 -15.64
N TYR A 55 -8.30 -2.16 -14.48
CA TYR A 55 -7.14 -1.83 -13.64
C TYR A 55 -5.80 -2.29 -14.23
N ARG A 56 -5.77 -3.43 -14.92
CA ARG A 56 -4.56 -3.95 -15.54
C ARG A 56 -4.07 -3.06 -16.67
N ASP A 57 -4.99 -2.64 -17.54
CA ASP A 57 -4.68 -1.80 -18.69
C ASP A 57 -4.31 -0.38 -18.24
N GLU A 58 -4.99 0.15 -17.22
CA GLU A 58 -4.64 1.42 -16.57
C GLU A 58 -3.25 1.39 -15.95
N LEU A 59 -2.93 0.37 -15.12
CA LEU A 59 -1.61 0.21 -14.51
C LEU A 59 -0.51 0.15 -15.57
N LYS A 60 -0.71 -0.63 -16.64
CA LYS A 60 0.25 -0.73 -17.74
C LYS A 60 0.46 0.63 -18.43
N ARG A 61 -0.64 1.33 -18.72
CA ARG A 61 -0.60 2.62 -19.41
C ARG A 61 0.10 3.67 -18.56
N HIS A 62 -0.28 3.80 -17.28
CA HIS A 62 0.28 4.78 -16.37
C HIS A 62 1.76 4.50 -16.11
N TYR A 63 2.15 3.24 -15.90
CA TYR A 63 3.54 2.87 -15.71
C TYR A 63 4.41 3.24 -16.92
N ASN A 64 3.95 2.96 -18.15
CA ASN A 64 4.66 3.34 -19.37
C ASN A 64 4.78 4.86 -19.57
N LEU A 65 3.89 5.64 -18.95
CA LEU A 65 3.93 7.11 -18.94
C LEU A 65 4.70 7.67 -17.74
N SER A 66 5.35 6.82 -16.95
CA SER A 66 6.01 7.16 -15.68
C SER A 66 5.08 7.83 -14.67
N GLN A 67 3.79 7.50 -14.74
CA GLN A 67 2.76 7.90 -13.79
C GLN A 67 2.52 6.72 -12.84
N TYR A 68 2.95 6.84 -11.58
CA TYR A 68 2.91 5.72 -10.63
C TYR A 68 1.66 5.77 -9.75
N TRP A 69 0.48 5.80 -10.37
CA TRP A 69 -0.78 5.82 -9.63
C TRP A 69 -1.89 5.06 -10.36
N VAL A 70 -2.86 4.56 -9.60
CA VAL A 70 -4.08 3.93 -10.11
C VAL A 70 -5.28 4.41 -9.30
N GLU A 71 -6.41 4.63 -9.95
CA GLU A 71 -7.66 5.03 -9.31
C GLU A 71 -8.58 3.81 -9.21
N VAL A 72 -8.90 3.37 -7.99
CA VAL A 72 -9.74 2.20 -7.69
C VAL A 72 -11.10 2.67 -7.21
N GLU A 73 -12.16 2.16 -7.83
CA GLU A 73 -13.54 2.40 -7.40
C GLU A 73 -13.95 1.43 -6.29
N MET A 74 -14.57 1.97 -5.23
CA MET A 74 -15.02 1.16 -4.09
C MET A 74 -16.16 0.21 -4.47
N GLU A 75 -17.01 0.62 -5.42
CA GLU A 75 -18.11 -0.17 -5.96
C GLU A 75 -17.60 -1.40 -6.70
N ASP A 76 -16.52 -1.23 -7.48
CA ASP A 76 -15.84 -2.31 -8.20
C ASP A 76 -15.29 -3.34 -7.20
N LEU A 77 -14.62 -2.87 -6.13
CA LEU A 77 -14.09 -3.73 -5.08
C LEU A 77 -15.20 -4.50 -4.36
N ALA A 78 -16.29 -3.81 -3.98
CA ALA A 78 -17.44 -4.43 -3.32
C ALA A 78 -18.15 -5.47 -4.20
N SER A 79 -18.18 -5.26 -5.53
CA SER A 79 -18.77 -6.21 -6.48
C SER A 79 -17.97 -7.49 -6.64
N PHE A 80 -16.64 -7.41 -6.46
CA PHE A 80 -15.75 -8.56 -6.53
C PHE A 80 -15.73 -9.31 -5.20
N ASP A 81 -15.61 -8.57 -4.10
CA ASP A 81 -15.44 -9.12 -2.76
C ASP A 81 -15.95 -8.12 -1.69
N GLU A 82 -17.12 -8.42 -1.13
CA GLU A 82 -17.78 -7.57 -0.14
C GLU A 82 -16.96 -7.42 1.15
N ASP A 83 -16.29 -8.50 1.59
CA ASP A 83 -15.48 -8.49 2.82
C ASP A 83 -14.30 -7.52 2.70
N LEU A 84 -13.62 -7.51 1.54
CA LEU A 84 -12.48 -6.62 1.31
C LEU A 84 -12.89 -5.15 1.35
N ALA A 85 -14.03 -4.84 0.76
CA ALA A 85 -14.57 -3.48 0.79
C ALA A 85 -14.90 -3.05 2.23
N ASP A 86 -15.56 -3.91 3.01
CA ASP A 86 -15.89 -3.62 4.42
C ASP A 86 -14.63 -3.43 5.29
N TYR A 87 -13.60 -4.27 5.11
CA TYR A 87 -12.30 -4.09 5.76
C TYR A 87 -11.65 -2.75 5.40
N LEU A 88 -11.71 -2.34 4.14
CA LEU A 88 -11.15 -1.07 3.68
C LEU A 88 -11.92 0.13 4.25
N TYR A 89 -13.24 0.02 4.44
CA TYR A 89 -14.05 1.05 5.12
C TYR A 89 -13.73 1.18 6.61
N LYS A 90 -13.53 0.05 7.31
CA LYS A 90 -13.27 0.00 8.76
C LYS A 90 -11.84 0.34 9.14
N GLN A 91 -10.86 -0.16 8.39
CA GLN A 91 -9.43 -0.06 8.70
C GLN A 91 -8.58 0.35 7.48
N PRO A 92 -8.85 1.51 6.87
CA PRO A 92 -8.17 1.93 5.63
C PRO A 92 -6.64 2.04 5.78
N ALA A 93 -6.13 2.42 6.96
CA ALA A 93 -4.69 2.67 7.15
C ALA A 93 -3.81 1.41 7.00
N GLU A 94 -4.34 0.23 7.31
CA GLU A 94 -3.61 -1.04 7.16
C GLU A 94 -3.89 -1.67 5.78
N HIS A 95 -5.17 -1.72 5.37
CA HIS A 95 -5.55 -2.37 4.13
C HIS A 95 -5.11 -1.60 2.88
N LEU A 96 -5.01 -0.27 2.92
CA LEU A 96 -4.52 0.52 1.80
C LEU A 96 -3.05 0.19 1.48
N ARG A 97 -2.22 -0.09 2.49
CA ARG A 97 -0.82 -0.49 2.26
C ARG A 97 -0.73 -1.86 1.58
N LEU A 98 -1.55 -2.81 2.01
CA LEU A 98 -1.62 -4.13 1.38
C LEU A 98 -2.08 -4.02 -0.08
N LEU A 99 -3.00 -3.09 -0.37
CA LEU A 99 -3.47 -2.81 -1.73
C LEU A 99 -2.37 -2.16 -2.59
N GLU A 100 -1.58 -1.22 -2.05
CA GLU A 100 -0.42 -0.63 -2.75
C GLU A 100 0.68 -1.68 -3.02
N GLU A 101 0.95 -2.57 -2.06
CA GLU A 101 1.88 -3.68 -2.22
C GLU A 101 1.38 -4.67 -3.30
N ALA A 102 0.10 -5.01 -3.29
CA ALA A 102 -0.51 -5.84 -4.33
C ALA A 102 -0.46 -5.17 -5.71
N ALA A 103 -0.74 -3.87 -5.80
CA ALA A 103 -0.66 -3.11 -7.05
C ALA A 103 0.77 -3.09 -7.61
N LYS A 104 1.77 -2.95 -6.74
CA LYS A 104 3.18 -3.02 -7.11
C LYS A 104 3.56 -4.38 -7.70
N GLU A 105 3.10 -5.48 -7.10
CA GLU A 105 3.33 -6.82 -7.65
C GLU A 105 2.66 -7.02 -9.02
N VAL A 106 1.40 -6.58 -9.17
CA VAL A 106 0.66 -6.68 -10.44
C VAL A 106 1.35 -5.85 -11.53
N ALA A 107 1.82 -4.65 -11.20
CA ALA A 107 2.55 -3.82 -12.14
C ALA A 107 3.87 -4.47 -12.60
N ASP A 108 4.59 -5.17 -11.71
CA ASP A 108 5.79 -5.91 -12.11
C ASP A 108 5.46 -7.03 -13.12
N GLU A 109 4.39 -7.79 -12.86
CA GLU A 109 3.93 -8.86 -13.77
C GLU A 109 3.52 -8.34 -15.14
N VAL A 110 2.90 -7.15 -15.20
CA VAL A 110 2.33 -6.58 -16.43
C VAL A 110 3.35 -5.81 -17.26
N THR A 111 4.34 -5.21 -16.62
CA THR A 111 5.36 -4.36 -17.28
C THR A 111 6.58 -5.15 -17.77
N ARG A 112 6.73 -6.42 -17.36
CA ARG A 112 7.82 -7.29 -17.82
C ARG A 112 7.59 -7.76 -19.27
N PRO A 113 8.58 -7.67 -20.18
CA PRO A 113 9.95 -7.16 -20.01
C PRO A 113 10.06 -5.64 -20.10
N ARG A 114 10.79 -5.04 -19.15
CA ARG A 114 11.06 -3.60 -19.10
C ARG A 114 12.27 -3.24 -19.98
N PRO A 115 12.29 -2.04 -20.60
CA PRO A 115 13.44 -1.59 -21.38
C PRO A 115 14.69 -1.41 -20.49
N SER A 116 15.88 -1.61 -21.06
CA SER A 116 17.16 -1.44 -20.36
C SER A 116 17.28 -0.01 -19.80
N GLY A 117 17.29 0.12 -18.47
CA GLY A 117 17.35 1.41 -17.77
C GLY A 117 16.30 1.59 -16.67
N GLU A 118 15.19 0.86 -16.74
CA GLU A 118 14.07 0.96 -15.78
C GLU A 118 13.84 -0.36 -15.02
N GLU A 119 14.93 -1.00 -14.59
CA GLU A 119 14.86 -2.28 -13.86
C GLU A 119 14.35 -2.09 -12.41
N THR A 120 14.48 -0.87 -11.86
CA THR A 120 13.98 -0.57 -10.52
C THR A 120 12.48 -0.33 -10.52
N LEU A 121 11.75 -1.19 -9.82
CA LEU A 121 10.29 -1.09 -9.68
C LEU A 121 9.95 0.07 -8.74
N GLN A 122 9.18 1.02 -9.25
CA GLN A 122 8.71 2.16 -8.46
C GLN A 122 7.52 1.77 -7.56
N ASP A 123 7.33 2.54 -6.49
CA ASP A 123 6.16 2.38 -5.62
C ASP A 123 4.93 3.02 -6.30
N ILE A 124 3.77 2.36 -6.19
CA ILE A 124 2.52 2.79 -6.84
C ILE A 124 1.57 3.33 -5.78
N GLN A 125 1.05 4.53 -6.02
CA GLN A 125 0.05 5.13 -5.16
C GLN A 125 -1.35 4.71 -5.62
N VAL A 126 -2.14 4.14 -4.71
CA VAL A 126 -3.53 3.79 -4.97
C VAL A 126 -4.44 4.92 -4.48
N MET A 127 -5.26 5.46 -5.38
CA MET A 127 -6.29 6.44 -5.07
C MET A 127 -7.64 5.76 -5.06
N LEU A 128 -8.48 6.10 -4.08
CA LEU A 128 -9.82 5.53 -3.95
C LEU A 128 -10.87 6.53 -4.43
N ARG A 129 -11.78 6.06 -5.26
CA ARG A 129 -12.97 6.81 -5.68
C ARG A 129 -14.23 6.06 -5.23
N SER A 130 -15.23 6.81 -4.83
CA SER A 130 -16.56 6.26 -4.52
C SER A 130 -17.65 7.23 -4.97
N ASP A 131 -18.75 6.68 -5.45
CA ASP A 131 -19.97 7.41 -5.80
C ASP A 131 -21.00 7.42 -4.65
N ALA A 132 -20.63 6.83 -3.50
CA ALA A 132 -21.42 6.87 -2.27
C ALA A 132 -21.83 8.30 -1.83
N ASN A 133 -22.90 8.38 -1.03
CA ASN A 133 -23.42 9.64 -0.50
C ASN A 133 -22.39 10.34 0.39
N ALA A 134 -22.17 11.63 0.15
CA ALA A 134 -21.22 12.42 0.91
C ALA A 134 -21.83 12.84 2.27
N ALA A 135 -21.05 12.67 3.34
CA ALA A 135 -21.40 13.09 4.69
C ALA A 135 -21.14 14.60 4.88
N ASN A 136 -22.00 15.28 5.64
CA ASN A 136 -21.79 16.68 5.98
C ASN A 136 -20.68 16.79 7.05
N ILE A 137 -19.83 17.82 6.98
CA ILE A 137 -18.80 18.09 8.00
C ILE A 137 -19.39 18.17 9.42
N ARG A 138 -20.63 18.66 9.56
CA ARG A 138 -21.34 18.74 10.85
C ARG A 138 -21.74 17.38 11.43
N SER A 139 -21.73 16.33 10.62
CA SER A 139 -22.08 14.96 11.03
C SER A 139 -20.87 14.12 11.43
N LEU A 140 -19.65 14.67 11.35
CA LEU A 140 -18.43 13.98 11.77
C LEU A 140 -18.37 13.91 13.30
N LYS A 141 -18.51 12.70 13.83
CA LYS A 141 -18.43 12.38 15.26
C LYS A 141 -17.24 11.47 15.54
N SER A 142 -16.91 11.29 16.81
CA SER A 142 -15.83 10.40 17.28
C SER A 142 -15.99 8.96 16.80
N ASP A 143 -17.22 8.50 16.58
CA ASP A 143 -17.52 7.14 16.07
C ASP A 143 -16.92 6.90 14.66
N GLN A 144 -16.71 7.97 13.88
CA GLN A 144 -16.12 7.91 12.53
C GLN A 144 -14.59 8.04 12.56
N MET A 145 -13.97 8.04 13.74
CA MET A 145 -12.52 8.09 13.85
C MET A 145 -11.91 6.83 13.22
N SER A 146 -10.82 6.99 12.46
CA SER A 146 -10.13 5.94 11.71
C SER A 146 -10.95 5.22 10.61
N HIS A 147 -12.14 5.71 10.27
CA HIS A 147 -12.95 5.18 9.17
C HIS A 147 -12.83 6.04 7.91
N LEU A 148 -13.13 5.44 6.75
CA LEU A 148 -13.14 6.17 5.48
C LEU A 148 -14.41 7.02 5.38
N VAL A 149 -14.25 8.33 5.17
CA VAL A 149 -15.37 9.29 5.04
C VAL A 149 -15.25 10.10 3.74
N LYS A 150 -16.39 10.40 3.11
CA LYS A 150 -16.50 11.27 1.94
C LYS A 150 -17.24 12.54 2.33
N ILE A 151 -16.61 13.72 2.17
CA ILE A 151 -17.17 15.00 2.63
C ILE A 151 -17.11 16.02 1.48
N PRO A 152 -18.20 16.73 1.17
CA PRO A 152 -18.18 17.82 0.20
C PRO A 152 -17.73 19.13 0.85
N GLY A 153 -17.03 19.99 0.10
CA GLY A 153 -16.57 21.28 0.62
C GLY A 153 -15.96 22.20 -0.45
N ILE A 154 -15.57 23.41 -0.04
CA ILE A 154 -14.90 24.41 -0.87
C ILE A 154 -13.51 24.66 -0.28
N VAL A 155 -12.47 24.62 -1.11
CA VAL A 155 -11.08 24.86 -0.69
C VAL A 155 -10.86 26.37 -0.53
N ILE A 156 -10.55 26.82 0.69
CA ILE A 156 -10.28 28.23 1.02
C ILE A 156 -8.79 28.59 1.02
N ALA A 157 -7.92 27.62 1.26
CA ALA A 157 -6.47 27.83 1.32
C ALA A 157 -5.73 26.51 1.04
N ALA A 158 -4.51 26.62 0.51
CA ALA A 158 -3.59 25.50 0.30
C ALA A 158 -2.19 25.89 0.78
N THR A 159 -1.51 25.00 1.51
CA THR A 159 -0.12 25.21 1.95
C THR A 159 0.87 24.88 0.84
N PRO A 160 2.05 25.51 0.79
CA PRO A 160 3.10 25.15 -0.17
C PRO A 160 3.60 23.72 0.08
N VAL A 161 4.14 23.11 -0.99
CA VAL A 161 4.68 21.75 -0.94
C VAL A 161 5.83 21.66 0.05
N ARG A 162 5.81 20.63 0.90
CA ARG A 162 6.87 20.30 1.85
C ARG A 162 7.35 18.86 1.62
N ALA A 163 8.64 18.62 1.77
CA ALA A 163 9.20 17.28 1.69
C ALA A 163 8.88 16.50 2.97
N LYS A 164 8.42 15.25 2.81
CA LYS A 164 8.28 14.28 3.90
C LYS A 164 9.13 13.06 3.58
N ALA A 165 9.97 12.63 4.53
CA ALA A 165 10.76 11.42 4.38
C ALA A 165 9.88 10.17 4.55
N THR A 166 10.01 9.22 3.62
CA THR A 166 9.35 7.89 3.66
C THR A 166 10.24 6.82 4.28
N ARG A 167 11.54 6.87 3.95
CA ARG A 167 12.59 6.02 4.52
C ARG A 167 13.70 6.89 5.07
N ILE A 168 14.15 6.58 6.28
CA ILE A 168 15.26 7.28 6.94
C ILE A 168 16.35 6.29 7.31
N ALA A 169 17.59 6.77 7.38
CA ALA A 169 18.71 6.07 7.97
C ALA A 169 19.25 6.94 9.10
N ILE A 170 19.56 6.33 10.24
CA ILE A 170 20.08 7.01 11.42
C ILE A 170 21.46 6.50 11.78
N GLN A 171 22.30 7.38 12.28
CA GLN A 171 23.65 7.04 12.73
C GLN A 171 23.85 7.48 14.18
N CYS A 172 24.36 6.59 15.02
CA CYS A 172 24.73 6.91 16.40
C CYS A 172 25.97 7.81 16.41
N ARG A 173 25.95 8.86 17.24
CA ARG A 173 27.04 9.84 17.34
C ARG A 173 28.31 9.25 17.99
N SER A 174 28.19 8.33 18.94
CA SER A 174 29.32 7.80 19.71
C SER A 174 29.98 6.59 19.04
N CYS A 175 29.20 5.53 18.78
CA CYS A 175 29.71 4.28 18.20
C CYS A 175 29.67 4.24 16.67
N ARG A 176 29.16 5.29 16.01
CA ARG A 176 28.98 5.37 14.54
C ARG A 176 28.13 4.26 13.92
N ASN A 177 27.44 3.46 14.74
CA ASN A 177 26.55 2.41 14.26
C ASN A 177 25.40 3.02 13.44
N THR A 178 25.12 2.43 12.28
CA THR A 178 24.10 2.91 11.34
C THR A 178 22.94 1.93 11.30
N ILE A 179 21.74 2.43 11.57
CA ILE A 179 20.49 1.69 11.33
C ILE A 179 19.89 2.25 10.05
N SER A 180 19.94 1.47 8.98
CA SER A 180 19.43 1.83 7.67
C SER A 180 17.98 1.38 7.47
N ASN A 181 17.31 1.97 6.47
CA ASN A 181 16.01 1.53 5.97
C ASN A 181 14.86 1.52 7.00
N ILE A 182 14.78 2.55 7.85
CA ILE A 182 13.66 2.72 8.78
C ILE A 182 12.49 3.32 7.99
N ALA A 183 11.38 2.58 7.91
CA ALA A 183 10.15 3.06 7.30
C ALA A 183 9.40 4.02 8.24
N VAL A 184 9.12 5.22 7.77
CA VAL A 184 8.32 6.22 8.50
C VAL A 184 6.84 6.00 8.20
N ARG A 185 5.99 6.07 9.23
CA ARG A 185 4.54 5.91 9.03
C ARG A 185 3.98 7.08 8.17
N PRO A 186 3.04 6.80 7.26
CA PRO A 186 2.30 7.83 6.53
C PRO A 186 1.48 8.71 7.49
N GLY A 187 1.04 9.89 7.02
CA GLY A 187 0.27 10.85 7.81
C GLY A 187 1.09 12.02 8.38
N LEU A 188 0.63 12.62 9.47
CA LEU A 188 1.31 13.74 10.14
C LEU A 188 2.13 13.32 11.37
N GLU A 189 2.24 12.01 11.60
CA GLU A 189 3.00 11.45 12.70
C GLU A 189 4.51 11.54 12.41
N GLY A 190 5.28 11.95 13.43
CA GLY A 190 6.74 11.95 13.39
C GLY A 190 7.32 10.58 13.73
N TYR A 191 8.62 10.41 13.49
CA TYR A 191 9.35 9.23 13.97
C TYR A 191 10.07 9.55 15.29
N ALA A 192 9.78 8.80 16.35
CA ALA A 192 10.48 8.92 17.62
C ALA A 192 11.85 8.22 17.55
N LEU A 193 12.93 8.99 17.63
CA LEU A 193 14.28 8.45 17.60
C LEU A 193 14.54 7.55 18.83
N PRO A 194 15.19 6.39 18.65
CA PRO A 194 15.51 5.50 19.76
C PRO A 194 16.49 6.19 20.73
N ARG A 195 16.17 6.12 22.03
CA ARG A 195 16.99 6.72 23.10
C ARG A 195 18.16 5.84 23.54
N LYS A 196 18.15 4.56 23.17
CA LYS A 196 19.20 3.60 23.49
C LYS A 196 19.88 3.17 22.21
N CYS A 197 21.21 3.09 22.27
CA CYS A 197 21.97 2.46 21.21
C CYS A 197 21.81 0.94 21.34
N ASN A 198 21.81 0.22 20.21
CA ASN A 198 21.64 -1.23 20.16
C ASN A 198 22.96 -2.01 20.32
N THR A 199 24.02 -1.32 20.73
CA THR A 199 25.36 -1.86 21.03
C THR A 199 25.55 -2.01 22.52
#